data_AF-A0A922LBC0-F1
#
_entry.id   AF-A0A922LBC0-F1
#
_cell.length_a   1.000
_cell.length_b   1.000
_cell.length_c   1.000
_cell.angle_alpha   90.00
_cell.angle_beta   90.00
_cell.angle_gamma   90.00
#
_symmetry.space_group_name_H-M   'P 1'
#
loop_
_entity.id
_entity.type
_entity.pdbx_description
1 polymer ?
#
loop_
_entity_poly.entity_id
_entity_poly.type
_entity_poly.pdbx_seq_one_letter_code
_entity_poly.pdbx_strand_id
1 'polypeptide(L)'
;MANLEPCPVCLNQPTYPTKLPCSHIFCFLCAKGAILPTHKCPLCRRHISPSFFNNPELIQTESTLEVASLSSIDYHWFYEGYNGWWLYDEQTSNDIETAYQNEELFVEVLIAGFIYVIDFEKMVQYRKEFPNKSRKIKRDKTDMQIKGIAGLRTRRQ
;
A
#
# COMPACT_ATOMS: atom_id res chain seq x y z
N MET A 1 -15.56 -10.96 13.33
CA MET A 1 -14.67 -10.73 12.17
C MET A 1 -14.61 -12.04 11.39
N ALA A 2 -14.96 -12.05 10.11
CA ALA A 2 -14.84 -13.28 9.32
C ALA A 2 -13.35 -13.65 9.24
N ASN A 3 -12.99 -14.85 9.72
CA ASN A 3 -11.61 -15.32 9.69
C ASN A 3 -11.28 -15.67 8.24
N LEU A 4 -10.71 -14.71 7.50
CA LEU A 4 -10.25 -14.95 6.13
C LEU A 4 -9.03 -15.86 6.16
N GLU A 5 -8.95 -16.78 5.21
CA GLU A 5 -7.74 -17.58 5.00
C GLU A 5 -6.51 -16.67 4.76
N PRO A 6 -5.30 -17.09 5.19
CA PRO A 6 -4.07 -16.35 4.95
C PRO A 6 -3.86 -16.05 3.46
N CYS A 7 -3.29 -14.88 3.16
CA CYS A 7 -3.03 -14.49 1.79
C CYS A 7 -2.08 -15.50 1.12
N PRO A 8 -2.44 -16.09 -0.03
CA PRO A 8 -1.60 -17.10 -0.69
C PRO A 8 -0.26 -16.59 -1.25
N VAL A 9 -0.02 -15.28 -1.21
CA VAL A 9 1.22 -14.64 -1.71
C VAL A 9 2.20 -14.36 -0.58
N CYS A 10 1.74 -13.74 0.51
CA CYS A 10 2.61 -13.40 1.65
C CYS A 10 2.46 -14.34 2.86
N LEU A 11 1.46 -15.23 2.83
CA LEU A 11 1.13 -16.20 3.90
C LEU A 11 0.72 -15.57 5.25
N ASN A 12 0.43 -14.27 5.26
CA ASN A 12 -0.03 -13.52 6.44
C ASN A 12 -1.54 -13.24 6.37
N GLN A 13 -2.09 -12.69 7.46
CA GLN A 13 -3.45 -12.15 7.48
C GLN A 13 -3.62 -11.12 6.35
N PRO A 14 -4.65 -11.23 5.49
CA PRO A 14 -4.83 -10.30 4.38
C PRO A 14 -5.02 -8.84 4.83
N THR A 15 -4.13 -7.95 4.38
CA THR A 15 -4.30 -6.49 4.49
C THR A 15 -5.06 -5.95 3.28
N TYR A 16 -6.12 -5.17 3.53
CA TYR A 16 -7.04 -4.72 2.47
C TYR A 16 -7.48 -5.87 1.54
N PRO A 17 -8.13 -6.91 2.09
CA PRO A 17 -8.47 -8.12 1.35
C PRO A 17 -9.27 -7.78 0.09
N THR A 18 -8.69 -8.11 -1.06
CA THR A 18 -9.24 -7.82 -2.38
C THR A 18 -9.70 -9.11 -3.02
N LYS A 19 -10.97 -9.16 -3.43
CA LYS A 19 -11.54 -10.27 -4.18
C LYS A 19 -11.35 -10.03 -5.68
N LEU A 20 -10.64 -10.93 -6.34
CA LEU A 20 -10.47 -10.87 -7.79
C LEU A 20 -11.77 -11.29 -8.52
N PRO A 21 -11.93 -10.96 -9.82
CA PRO A 21 -13.02 -11.48 -10.66
C PRO A 21 -13.10 -13.02 -10.77
N CYS A 22 -12.04 -13.72 -10.37
CA CYS A 22 -12.01 -15.18 -10.26
C CYS A 22 -12.36 -15.70 -8.86
N SER A 23 -12.84 -14.84 -7.97
CA SER A 23 -13.21 -15.09 -6.57
C SER A 23 -12.06 -15.40 -5.60
N HIS A 24 -10.82 -15.50 -6.06
CA HIS A 24 -9.65 -15.63 -5.18
C HIS A 24 -9.35 -14.31 -4.45
N ILE A 25 -8.85 -14.41 -3.21
CA ILE A 25 -8.65 -13.30 -2.29
C ILE A 25 -7.15 -13.17 -1.95
N PHE A 26 -6.65 -11.93 -1.92
CA PHE A 26 -5.27 -11.60 -1.58
C PHE A 26 -5.21 -10.26 -0.83
N CYS A 27 -4.07 -9.92 -0.23
CA CYS A 27 -3.81 -8.52 0.13
C CYS A 27 -3.83 -7.67 -1.15
N PHE A 28 -4.32 -6.43 -1.07
CA PHE A 28 -4.35 -5.54 -2.24
C PHE A 28 -2.96 -5.38 -2.88
N LEU A 29 -1.93 -5.09 -2.08
CA LEU A 29 -0.56 -4.92 -2.58
C LEU A 29 0.06 -6.22 -3.11
N CYS A 30 -0.28 -7.38 -2.52
CA CYS A 30 0.14 -8.68 -3.02
C CYS A 30 -0.46 -8.99 -4.39
N ALA A 31 -1.77 -8.80 -4.54
CA ALA A 31 -2.45 -8.92 -5.83
C ALA A 31 -1.82 -7.98 -6.87
N LYS A 32 -1.61 -6.71 -6.50
CA LYS A 32 -1.02 -5.71 -7.39
C LYS A 32 0.37 -6.10 -7.86
N GLY A 33 1.22 -6.58 -6.96
CA GLY A 33 2.58 -7.01 -7.27
C GLY A 33 2.65 -8.25 -8.15
N ALA A 34 1.81 -9.25 -7.89
CA ALA A 34 1.84 -10.50 -8.63
C ALA A 34 1.12 -10.42 -10.00
N ILE A 35 0.08 -9.59 -10.11
CA ILE A 35 -0.81 -9.57 -11.28
C ILE A 35 -0.39 -8.50 -12.29
N LEU A 36 0.08 -7.31 -11.89
CA LEU A 36 0.45 -6.28 -12.87
C LEU A 36 1.54 -6.73 -13.86
N PRO A 37 2.54 -7.55 -13.48
CA PRO A 37 3.52 -8.05 -14.44
C PRO A 37 3.00 -9.16 -15.37
N THR A 38 2.01 -9.95 -14.92
CA THR A 38 1.61 -11.22 -15.59
C THR A 38 0.20 -11.20 -16.19
N HIS A 39 -0.63 -10.26 -15.73
CA HIS A 39 -2.08 -10.15 -15.95
C HIS A 39 -2.85 -11.43 -15.58
N LYS A 40 -2.34 -12.25 -14.66
CA LYS A 40 -2.93 -13.54 -14.29
C LYS A 40 -3.07 -13.68 -12.78
N CYS A 41 -4.17 -14.29 -12.34
CA CYS A 41 -4.37 -14.67 -10.94
C CYS A 41 -3.26 -15.65 -10.49
N PRO A 42 -2.62 -15.43 -9.32
CA PRO A 42 -1.59 -16.34 -8.80
C PRO A 42 -2.07 -17.77 -8.54
N LEU A 43 -3.36 -17.98 -8.27
CA LEU A 43 -3.92 -19.30 -7.96
C LEU A 43 -4.45 -20.02 -9.21
N CYS A 44 -5.43 -19.42 -9.90
CA CYS A 44 -6.10 -20.10 -11.03
C CYS A 44 -5.59 -19.70 -12.41
N ARG A 45 -4.64 -18.76 -12.50
CA ARG A 45 -4.10 -18.23 -13.75
C ARG A 45 -5.12 -17.54 -14.68
N ARG A 46 -6.36 -17.32 -14.23
CA ARG A 46 -7.36 -16.55 -14.98
C ARG A 46 -6.83 -15.14 -15.25
N HIS A 47 -7.07 -14.65 -16.46
CA HIS A 47 -6.69 -13.29 -16.84
C HIS A 47 -7.42 -12.26 -15.96
N ILE A 48 -6.66 -11.31 -15.40
CA ILE A 48 -7.17 -10.20 -14.60
C ILE A 48 -6.77 -8.90 -15.31
N SER A 49 -7.76 -8.08 -15.66
CA SER A 49 -7.50 -6.78 -16.27
C SER A 49 -6.74 -5.85 -15.32
N PRO A 50 -5.69 -5.13 -15.78
CA PRO A 50 -5.01 -4.11 -14.96
C PRO A 50 -5.95 -3.01 -14.44
N SER A 51 -7.03 -2.73 -15.16
CA SER A 51 -8.04 -1.73 -14.76
C SER A 51 -8.76 -2.08 -13.46
N PHE A 52 -8.75 -3.36 -13.05
CA PHE A 52 -9.29 -3.82 -11.77
C PHE A 52 -8.73 -3.04 -10.58
N PHE A 53 -7.43 -2.72 -10.60
CA PHE A 53 -6.75 -2.02 -9.49
C PHE A 53 -7.17 -0.55 -9.33
N ASN A 54 -7.93 0.00 -10.28
CA ASN A 54 -8.47 1.35 -10.16
C ASN A 54 -9.70 1.40 -9.25
N ASN A 55 -10.45 0.31 -9.16
CA ASN A 55 -11.64 0.17 -8.33
C ASN A 55 -11.81 -1.29 -7.87
N PRO A 56 -10.95 -1.78 -6.96
CA PRO A 56 -10.97 -3.18 -6.53
C PRO A 56 -12.18 -3.49 -5.64
N GLU A 57 -12.65 -4.74 -5.68
CA GLU A 57 -13.65 -5.25 -4.73
C GLU A 57 -12.96 -5.61 -3.40
N LEU A 58 -13.15 -4.77 -2.39
CA LEU A 58 -12.64 -5.01 -1.03
C LEU A 58 -13.66 -5.80 -0.19
N ILE A 59 -13.20 -6.83 0.50
CA ILE A 59 -14.03 -7.61 1.43
C ILE A 59 -13.95 -6.95 2.80
N GLN A 60 -15.04 -6.29 3.22
CA GLN A 60 -15.25 -5.78 4.58
C GLN A 60 -13.99 -5.23 5.26
N THR A 61 -13.45 -4.12 4.75
CA THR A 61 -12.65 -3.25 5.60
C THR A 61 -13.63 -2.34 6.31
N GLU A 62 -13.67 -2.42 7.64
CA GLU A 62 -14.31 -1.36 8.45
C GLU A 62 -13.55 -0.07 8.17
N SER A 63 -13.93 0.63 7.10
CA SER A 63 -13.36 1.91 6.67
C SER A 63 -13.41 2.98 7.79
N THR A 64 -14.22 2.73 8.82
CA THR A 64 -14.39 3.57 10.00
C THR A 64 -13.27 3.39 11.04
N LEU A 65 -12.66 2.20 11.15
CA LEU A 65 -11.62 1.93 12.15
C LEU A 65 -10.25 2.50 11.74
N GLU A 66 -9.90 2.45 10.45
CA GLU A 66 -8.62 3.00 9.99
C GLU A 66 -8.58 4.52 10.08
N VAL A 67 -9.66 5.23 9.70
CA VAL A 67 -9.72 6.70 9.84
C VAL A 67 -9.68 7.13 11.32
N ALA A 68 -10.32 6.37 12.21
CA ALA A 68 -10.25 6.62 13.65
C ALA A 68 -8.83 6.37 14.21
N SER A 69 -8.13 5.35 13.73
CA SER A 69 -6.71 5.10 14.10
C SER A 69 -5.80 6.24 13.65
N LEU A 70 -5.99 6.76 12.42
CA LEU A 70 -5.24 7.93 11.90
C LEU A 70 -5.46 9.22 12.71
N SER A 71 -6.49 9.29 13.54
CA SER A 71 -6.74 10.43 14.45
C SER A 71 -6.00 10.33 15.78
N SER A 72 -5.51 9.14 16.13
CA SER A 72 -4.80 8.87 17.40
C SER A 72 -3.28 8.96 17.28
N ILE A 73 -2.74 8.85 16.06
CA ILE A 73 -1.32 8.91 15.76
C ILE A 73 -0.96 10.34 15.30
N ASP A 74 0.05 10.95 15.90
CA ASP A 74 0.43 12.33 15.63
C ASP A 74 0.96 12.56 14.20
N TYR A 75 1.64 11.56 13.62
CA TYR A 75 2.31 11.69 12.33
C TYR A 75 2.18 10.44 11.47
N HIS A 76 2.07 10.67 10.17
CA HIS A 76 1.91 9.63 9.17
C HIS A 76 2.85 9.84 7.99
N TRP A 77 3.17 8.75 7.30
CA TRP A 77 4.00 8.77 6.12
C TRP A 77 3.18 8.76 4.84
N PHE A 78 3.56 9.64 3.92
CA PHE A 78 2.89 9.82 2.64
C PHE A 78 3.87 9.72 1.48
N TYR A 79 3.36 9.34 0.31
CA TYR A 79 4.07 9.40 -0.95
C TYR A 79 3.28 10.14 -2.03
N GLU A 80 4.02 10.82 -2.90
CA GLU A 80 3.47 11.68 -3.94
C GLU A 80 2.80 10.84 -5.05
N GLY A 81 1.53 11.14 -5.30
CA GLY A 81 0.78 10.71 -6.48
C GLY A 81 0.55 11.88 -7.44
N TYR A 82 -0.06 11.61 -8.58
CA TYR A 82 -0.52 12.68 -9.48
C TYR A 82 -1.50 13.60 -8.75
N ASN A 83 -1.12 14.87 -8.53
CA ASN A 83 -1.92 15.89 -7.85
C ASN A 83 -2.46 15.46 -6.47
N GLY A 84 -1.59 14.93 -5.61
CA GLY A 84 -1.94 14.70 -4.20
C GLY A 84 -1.16 13.57 -3.55
N TRP A 85 -1.42 13.36 -2.27
CA TRP A 85 -0.65 12.45 -1.43
C TRP A 85 -1.42 11.16 -1.14
N TRP A 86 -0.70 10.04 -1.14
CA TRP A 86 -1.19 8.75 -0.69
C TRP A 86 -0.55 8.43 0.65
N LEU A 87 -1.34 7.90 1.57
CA LEU A 87 -0.81 7.29 2.78
C LEU A 87 -0.16 5.95 2.42
N TYR A 88 0.99 5.63 3.04
CA TYR A 88 1.51 4.26 3.01
C TYR A 88 0.55 3.30 3.74
N ASP A 89 0.62 2.00 3.47
CA ASP A 89 -0.06 1.04 4.35
C ASP A 89 0.57 1.01 5.74
N GLU A 90 -0.14 0.45 6.72
CA GLU A 90 0.28 0.42 8.12
C GLU A 90 1.67 -0.19 8.32
N GLN A 91 1.93 -1.37 7.74
CA GLN A 91 3.22 -2.05 7.91
C GLN A 91 4.35 -1.22 7.35
N THR A 92 4.22 -0.76 6.10
CA THR A 92 5.24 0.09 5.48
C THR A 92 5.44 1.39 6.27
N SER A 93 4.38 1.98 6.82
CA SER A 93 4.48 3.20 7.64
C SER A 93 5.27 2.95 8.93
N ASN A 94 5.07 1.81 9.59
CA ASN A 94 5.79 1.43 10.80
C ASN A 94 7.28 1.18 10.53
N ASP A 95 7.60 0.53 9.41
CA ASP A 95 8.98 0.28 8.99
C ASP A 95 9.71 1.59 8.71
N ILE A 96 9.05 2.52 8.00
CA ILE A 96 9.58 3.86 7.70
C ILE A 96 9.77 4.69 8.98
N GLU A 97 8.75 4.72 9.85
CA GLU A 97 8.81 5.50 11.09
C GLU A 97 9.92 4.97 12.01
N THR A 98 10.06 3.65 12.14
CA THR A 98 11.10 3.04 12.97
C THR A 98 12.49 3.43 12.49
N ALA A 99 12.77 3.34 11.19
CA ALA A 99 14.05 3.73 10.63
C ALA A 99 14.31 5.24 10.79
N TYR A 100 13.29 6.07 10.57
CA TYR A 100 13.39 7.52 10.74
C TYR A 100 13.71 7.92 12.20
N GLN A 101 13.03 7.30 13.18
CA GLN A 101 13.28 7.56 14.61
C GLN A 101 14.66 7.09 15.08
N ASN A 102 15.23 6.10 14.39
CA ASN A 102 16.59 5.62 14.62
C ASN A 102 17.67 6.47 13.92
N GLU A 103 17.30 7.59 13.29
CA GLU A 103 18.20 8.48 12.55
C GLU A 103 18.94 7.77 11.39
N GLU A 104 18.33 6.72 10.82
CA GLU A 104 18.85 6.07 9.62
C GLU A 104 18.79 7.04 8.43
N LEU A 105 19.72 6.90 7.47
CA LEU A 105 19.74 7.73 6.26
C LEU A 105 18.71 7.26 5.21
N PHE A 106 18.40 5.96 5.22
CA PHE A 106 17.42 5.36 4.34
C PHE A 106 16.89 4.03 4.93
N VAL A 107 15.78 3.54 4.39
CA VAL A 107 15.29 2.18 4.64
C VAL A 107 14.83 1.52 3.34
N GLU A 108 14.97 0.20 3.26
CA GLU A 108 14.44 -0.61 2.16
C GLU A 108 13.13 -1.29 2.56
N VAL A 109 12.07 -1.09 1.76
CA VAL A 109 10.73 -1.62 2.02
C VAL A 109 10.19 -2.38 0.81
N LEU A 110 9.41 -3.46 1.05
CA LEU A 110 8.79 -4.26 0.00
C LEU A 110 7.38 -3.74 -0.31
N ILE A 111 7.21 -3.08 -1.46
CA ILE A 111 5.91 -2.53 -1.88
C ILE A 111 5.47 -3.17 -3.20
N ALA A 112 4.35 -3.89 -3.14
CA ALA A 112 3.76 -4.57 -4.29
C ALA A 112 4.79 -5.42 -5.09
N GLY A 113 5.61 -6.20 -4.37
CA GLY A 113 6.58 -7.12 -4.97
C GLY A 113 7.90 -6.49 -5.42
N PHE A 114 8.12 -5.19 -5.19
CA PHE A 114 9.36 -4.51 -5.54
C PHE A 114 10.01 -3.88 -4.31
N ILE A 115 11.35 -3.91 -4.26
CA ILE A 115 12.12 -3.22 -3.22
C ILE A 115 12.19 -1.73 -3.57
N TYR A 116 11.70 -0.90 -2.66
CA TYR A 116 11.85 0.55 -2.71
C TYR A 116 12.85 1.00 -1.66
N VAL A 117 13.68 1.96 -2.04
CA VAL A 117 14.48 2.74 -1.10
C VAL A 117 13.67 3.97 -0.70
N ILE A 118 13.57 4.21 0.60
CA ILE A 118 13.03 5.41 1.21
C ILE A 118 14.25 6.22 1.69
N ASP A 119 14.60 7.26 0.96
CA ASP A 119 15.77 8.11 1.22
C ASP A 119 15.31 9.32 2.06
N PHE A 120 15.74 9.36 3.32
CA PHE A 120 15.33 10.39 4.29
C PHE A 120 16.07 11.71 4.08
N GLU A 121 17.29 11.68 3.54
CA GLU A 121 18.06 12.90 3.24
C GLU A 121 17.42 13.68 2.09
N LYS A 122 17.00 12.97 1.04
CA LYS A 122 16.36 13.57 -0.14
C LYS A 122 14.85 13.65 -0.04
N MET A 123 14.25 13.00 0.97
CA MET A 123 12.81 12.87 1.14
C MET A 123 12.12 12.36 -0.13
N VAL A 124 12.61 11.23 -0.65
CA VAL A 124 12.04 10.54 -1.81
C VAL A 124 11.97 9.03 -1.62
N GLN A 125 11.05 8.39 -2.33
CA GLN A 125 11.11 6.96 -2.59
C GLN A 125 11.48 6.68 -4.05
N TYR A 126 12.17 5.58 -4.31
CA TYR A 126 12.42 5.06 -5.66
C TYR A 126 12.58 3.55 -5.64
N ARG A 127 12.33 2.88 -6.78
CA ARG A 127 12.62 1.44 -6.89
C ARG A 127 14.14 1.25 -6.89
N LYS A 128 14.64 0.30 -6.10
CA LYS A 128 16.09 0.03 -6.00
C LYS A 128 16.74 -0.24 -7.36
N GLU A 129 16.01 -0.92 -8.25
CA GLU A 129 16.43 -1.21 -9.63
C GLU A 129 16.36 0.01 -10.58
N PHE A 130 15.56 1.03 -10.25
CA PHE A 130 15.27 2.18 -11.13
C PHE A 130 15.31 3.51 -10.35
N PRO A 131 16.50 3.96 -9.88
CA PRO A 131 16.62 5.13 -9.01
C PRO A 131 16.18 6.45 -9.66
N ASN A 132 16.23 6.54 -10.99
CA ASN A 132 15.85 7.75 -11.74
C ASN A 132 14.34 8.05 -11.72
N LYS A 133 13.51 7.10 -11.28
CA LYS A 133 12.06 7.28 -11.15
C LYS A 133 11.70 7.33 -9.67
N SER A 134 11.61 8.55 -9.15
CA SER A 134 11.30 8.80 -7.75
C SER A 134 9.94 9.48 -7.55
N ARG A 135 9.45 9.40 -6.31
CA ARG A 135 8.29 10.16 -5.81
C ARG A 135 8.72 10.84 -4.53
N LYS A 136 8.27 12.07 -4.28
CA LYS A 136 8.48 12.70 -2.97
C LYS A 136 7.77 11.90 -1.89
N ILE A 137 8.35 11.88 -0.70
CA ILE A 137 7.71 11.38 0.52
C ILE A 137 7.60 12.50 1.54
N LYS A 138 6.75 12.33 2.54
CA LYS A 138 6.74 13.23 3.70
C LYS A 138 6.16 12.55 4.93
N ARG A 139 6.52 13.10 6.10
CA ARG A 139 5.96 12.80 7.40
C ARG A 139 5.13 13.99 7.86
N ASP A 140 3.84 13.80 8.13
CA ASP A 140 2.92 14.92 8.37
C ASP A 140 1.73 14.52 9.25
N LYS A 141 1.02 15.49 9.83
CA LYS A 141 -0.20 15.23 10.61
C LYS A 141 -1.38 14.94 9.68
N THR A 142 -2.37 14.19 10.18
CA THR A 142 -3.61 13.87 9.44
C THR A 142 -4.55 15.08 9.38
N ASP A 143 -4.16 16.12 8.63
CA ASP A 143 -5.00 17.32 8.39
C ASP A 143 -5.16 17.62 6.89
N MET A 144 -4.86 16.64 6.02
CA MET A 144 -4.84 16.83 4.58
C MET A 144 -5.83 15.97 3.81
N GLN A 145 -6.31 16.53 2.70
CA GLN A 145 -7.04 15.83 1.65
C GLN A 145 -6.14 14.77 1.01
N ILE A 146 -6.11 13.57 1.60
CA ILE A 146 -5.39 12.42 1.05
C ILE A 146 -6.23 11.74 -0.02
N LYS A 147 -5.54 11.15 -1.01
CA LYS A 147 -6.19 10.39 -2.09
C LYS A 147 -6.73 9.04 -1.60
N GLY A 148 -6.14 8.54 -0.52
CA GLY A 148 -6.42 7.26 0.11
C GLY A 148 -5.14 6.57 0.58
N ILE A 149 -5.17 5.26 0.72
CA ILE A 149 -4.12 4.46 1.36
C ILE A 149 -3.58 3.41 0.39
N ALA A 150 -2.26 3.35 0.19
CA ALA A 150 -1.58 2.35 -0.66
C ALA A 150 -2.10 2.26 -2.11
N GLY A 151 -2.79 3.30 -2.61
CA GLY A 151 -3.45 3.33 -3.92
C GLY A 151 -4.95 2.97 -3.92
N LEU A 152 -5.52 2.61 -2.77
CA LEU A 152 -6.95 2.44 -2.54
C LEU A 152 -7.57 3.80 -2.21
N ARG A 153 -8.53 4.26 -3.01
CA ARG A 153 -9.15 5.56 -2.80
C ARG A 153 -10.03 5.54 -1.56
N THR A 154 -9.91 6.57 -0.72
CA THR A 154 -10.94 6.88 0.27
C THR A 154 -12.21 7.24 -0.50
N ARG A 155 -13.35 6.60 -0.17
CA ARG A 155 -14.63 7.03 -0.74
C ARG A 155 -14.84 8.46 -0.24
N ARG A 156 -14.97 9.42 -1.15
CA ARG A 156 -15.56 10.72 -0.80
C ARG A 156 -16.95 10.39 -0.26
N GLN A 157 -17.21 10.78 0.99
CA GLN A 157 -18.60 11.00 1.41
C GLN A 157 -19.23 12.04 0.49
#